data_AF-A0A1Z5HWI7-F1
#
_entry.id   AF-A0A1Z5HWI7-F1
#
_cell.length_a   1.000
_cell.length_b   1.000
_cell.length_c   1.000
_cell.angle_alpha   90.00
_cell.angle_beta   90.00
_cell.angle_gamma   90.00
#
_symmetry.space_group_name_H-M   'P 1'
#
loop_
_entity.id
_entity.type
_entity.pdbx_description
1 polymer ?
#
loop_
_entity_poly.entity_id
_entity_poly.type
_entity_poly.pdbx_seq_one_letter_code
_entity_poly.pdbx_strand_id
1 'polypeptide(L)'
;MKTYHVALLVIILLLSLLVRLYFVQNGEFLPLKDYDGRTYDGLARQLLAGKGFGNEGAKAFVTPGYPLFLSLIYRLTGTGEERIFVIRLVQAVLGTVTVLIVYGLGNKLGSPATGLLAAALAGIY
;
A
#
# COMPACT_ATOMS: atom_id res chain seq x y z
N MET A 1 -20.17 13.81 16.96
CA MET A 1 -20.12 12.40 16.53
C MET A 1 -20.50 11.53 17.72
N LYS A 2 -21.43 10.59 17.58
CA LYS A 2 -21.83 9.72 18.70
C LYS A 2 -20.80 8.59 18.89
N THR A 3 -20.59 8.14 20.12
CA THR A 3 -19.57 7.13 20.49
C THR A 3 -19.59 5.88 19.61
N TYR A 4 -20.78 5.42 19.21
CA TYR A 4 -20.92 4.25 18.36
C TYR A 4 -20.33 4.42 16.96
N HIS A 5 -20.25 5.63 16.40
CA HIS A 5 -19.63 5.84 15.09
C HIS A 5 -18.11 5.61 15.15
N VAL A 6 -17.48 6.04 16.25
CA VAL A 6 -16.04 5.82 16.47
C VAL A 6 -15.77 4.33 16.62
N ALA A 7 -16.58 3.63 17.43
CA ALA A 7 -16.47 2.19 17.59
C ALA A 7 -16.61 1.45 16.25
N LEU A 8 -17.60 1.81 15.43
CA LEU A 8 -17.79 1.23 14.10
C LEU A 8 -16.62 1.51 13.17
N LEU A 9 -16.08 2.73 13.15
CA LEU A 9 -14.91 3.06 12.35
C LEU A 9 -13.70 2.23 12.77
N VAL A 10 -13.44 2.10 14.07
CA VAL A 10 -12.33 1.27 14.59
C VAL A 10 -12.50 -0.18 14.15
N ILE A 11 -13.72 -0.73 14.24
CA ILE A 11 -14.01 -2.09 13.76
C ILE A 11 -13.70 -2.22 12.26
N ILE A 12 -14.14 -1.26 11.44
CA ILE A 12 -13.87 -1.27 9.99
C ILE A 12 -12.37 -1.24 9.72
N LEU A 13 -11.61 -0.38 10.39
CA LEU A 13 -10.17 -0.26 10.20
C LEU A 13 -9.44 -1.53 10.65
N LEU A 14 -9.84 -2.11 11.78
CA LEU A 14 -9.26 -3.37 12.28
C LEU A 14 -9.55 -4.51 11.32
N LEU A 15 -10.80 -4.67 10.86
CA LEU A 15 -11.15 -5.71 9.88
C LEU A 15 -10.39 -5.51 8.56
N SER A 16 -10.34 -4.28 8.05
CA SER A 16 -9.56 -3.92 6.84
C SER A 16 -8.09 -4.30 6.97
N LEU A 17 -7.48 -4.03 8.12
CA LEU A 17 -6.08 -4.38 8.38
C LEU A 17 -5.90 -5.89 8.54
N LEU A 18 -6.74 -6.55 9.33
CA LEU A 18 -6.65 -8.00 9.58
C LEU A 18 -6.79 -8.81 8.29
N VAL A 19 -7.73 -8.44 7.42
CA VAL A 19 -7.87 -9.08 6.10
C VAL A 19 -6.61 -8.89 5.27
N ARG A 20 -6.06 -7.67 5.21
CA ARG A 20 -4.81 -7.40 4.47
C ARG A 20 -3.65 -8.21 5.04
N LEU A 21 -3.47 -8.24 6.36
CA LEU A 21 -2.41 -9.00 7.02
C LEU A 21 -2.56 -10.50 6.80
N TYR A 22 -3.79 -11.02 6.81
CA TYR A 22 -4.06 -12.42 6.48
C TYR A 22 -3.54 -12.75 5.08
N PHE A 23 -3.82 -11.90 4.09
CA PHE A 23 -3.28 -12.07 2.75
C PHE A 23 -1.76 -11.92 2.71
N VAL A 24 -1.16 -10.95 3.40
CA VAL A 24 0.31 -10.80 3.46
C VAL A 24 0.99 -12.07 3.96
N GLN A 25 0.42 -12.73 4.98
CA GLN A 25 1.00 -13.93 5.60
C GLN A 25 0.69 -15.23 4.83
N ASN A 26 -0.53 -15.39 4.32
CA ASN A 26 -1.02 -16.67 3.80
C ASN A 26 -1.17 -16.70 2.28
N GLY A 27 -1.02 -15.55 1.61
CA GLY A 27 -1.11 -15.50 0.15
C GLY A 27 0.05 -16.25 -0.50
N GLU A 28 -0.27 -17.15 -1.41
CA GLU A 28 0.73 -17.73 -2.30
C GLU A 28 1.10 -16.70 -3.37
N PHE A 29 2.09 -15.88 -3.05
CA PHE A 29 2.55 -14.88 -3.98
C PHE A 29 3.82 -15.35 -4.68
N LEU A 30 3.69 -15.64 -5.97
CA LEU A 30 4.85 -15.89 -6.82
C LEU A 30 5.66 -14.60 -6.94
N PRO A 31 6.93 -14.57 -6.52
CA PRO A 31 7.71 -13.34 -6.59
C PRO A 31 7.87 -12.88 -8.04
N LEU A 32 7.39 -11.67 -8.33
CA LEU A 32 7.73 -10.86 -9.51
C LEU A 32 7.55 -11.56 -10.88
N LYS A 33 6.45 -12.29 -11.09
CA LYS A 33 6.16 -12.89 -12.41
C LYS A 33 5.66 -11.86 -13.43
N ASP A 34 4.97 -10.83 -12.97
CA ASP A 34 4.38 -9.81 -13.81
C ASP A 34 5.44 -8.86 -14.39
N TYR A 35 5.14 -8.28 -15.55
CA TYR A 35 6.03 -7.35 -16.23
C TYR A 35 6.29 -6.10 -15.39
N ASP A 36 5.24 -5.61 -14.73
CA ASP A 36 5.28 -4.37 -13.94
C ASP A 36 6.13 -4.56 -12.68
N GLY A 37 5.90 -5.62 -11.90
CA GLY A 37 6.69 -5.95 -10.72
C GLY A 37 8.19 -6.00 -11.01
N ARG A 38 8.61 -6.67 -12.10
CA ARG A 38 10.02 -6.71 -12.52
C ARG A 38 10.56 -5.33 -12.91
N THR A 39 9.75 -4.54 -13.61
CA THR A 39 10.13 -3.18 -14.03
C THR A 39 10.34 -2.28 -12.80
N TYR A 40 9.40 -2.30 -11.85
CA TYR A 40 9.49 -1.52 -10.61
C TYR A 40 10.65 -1.97 -9.73
N ASP A 41 10.90 -3.29 -9.61
CA ASP A 41 12.03 -3.82 -8.84
C ASP A 41 13.38 -3.40 -9.45
N GLY A 42 13.52 -3.49 -10.77
CA GLY A 42 14.70 -3.05 -11.49
C GLY A 42 14.99 -1.57 -11.27
N LEU A 43 13.98 -0.71 -11.42
CA LEU A 43 14.12 0.73 -11.16
C LEU A 43 14.48 1.03 -9.70
N ALA A 44 13.85 0.34 -8.74
CA ALA A 44 14.18 0.51 -7.33
C ALA A 44 15.64 0.15 -7.01
N ARG A 45 16.17 -0.92 -7.63
CA ARG A 45 17.59 -1.31 -7.51
C ARG A 45 18.53 -0.30 -8.15
N GLN A 46 18.19 0.26 -9.31
CA GLN A 46 18.98 1.31 -9.95
C GLN A 46 19.04 2.57 -9.09
N LEU A 47 17.90 2.98 -8.52
CA LEU A 47 17.83 4.11 -7.58
C LEU A 47 18.68 3.86 -6.33
N LEU A 48 18.62 2.65 -5.76
CA LEU A 48 19.43 2.27 -4.62
C LEU A 48 20.94 2.33 -4.94
N ALA A 49 21.32 1.95 -6.16
CA ALA A 49 22.69 2.01 -6.66
C ALA A 49 23.15 3.42 -7.08
N GLY A 50 22.33 4.47 -6.89
CA GLY A 50 22.66 5.84 -7.26
C GLY A 50 22.65 6.12 -8.77
N LYS A 51 22.12 5.20 -9.58
CA LYS A 51 22.07 5.34 -11.06
C LYS A 51 20.92 6.22 -11.57
N GLY A 52 20.01 6.61 -10.68
CA GLY A 52 18.82 7.38 -11.03
C GLY A 52 17.82 6.59 -11.89
N PHE A 53 16.88 7.28 -12.53
CA PHE A 53 15.88 6.71 -13.43
C PHE A 53 16.36 6.54 -14.89
N GLY A 54 17.58 7.01 -15.18
CA GLY A 54 18.05 7.32 -16.54
C GLY A 54 19.01 6.31 -17.18
N ASN A 55 19.61 5.42 -16.40
CA ASN A 55 20.68 4.55 -16.90
C ASN A 55 20.15 3.18 -17.32
N GLU A 56 20.45 2.81 -18.56
CA GLU A 56 20.09 1.54 -19.22
C GLU A 56 18.57 1.35 -19.43
N GLY A 57 18.03 1.98 -20.49
CA GLY A 57 16.66 1.70 -20.95
C GLY A 57 15.57 2.50 -20.23
N ALA A 58 15.88 3.72 -19.79
CA ALA A 58 14.94 4.64 -19.13
C ALA A 58 13.64 4.82 -19.92
N LYS A 59 12.62 4.06 -19.53
CA LYS A 59 11.26 4.26 -20.00
C LYS A 59 10.63 5.31 -19.10
N ALA A 60 10.54 6.56 -19.60
CA ALA A 60 9.72 7.61 -18.97
C ALA A 60 8.22 7.22 -18.81
N PHE A 61 7.84 6.01 -19.24
CA PHE A 61 6.55 5.38 -19.02
C PHE A 61 6.25 5.02 -17.56
N VAL A 62 7.26 4.96 -16.67
CA VAL A 62 7.03 4.59 -15.26
C VAL A 62 7.19 5.81 -14.36
N THR A 63 6.14 6.13 -13.59
CA THR A 63 6.18 7.26 -12.66
C THR A 63 7.13 6.97 -11.50
N PRO A 64 7.85 8.00 -10.99
CA PRO A 64 8.95 7.78 -10.05
C PRO A 64 8.49 7.38 -8.63
N GLY A 65 7.23 7.64 -8.28
CA GLY A 65 6.74 7.51 -6.91
C GLY A 65 6.88 6.10 -6.34
N TYR A 66 6.43 5.08 -7.07
CA TYR A 66 6.49 3.70 -6.58
C TYR A 66 7.93 3.13 -6.54
N PRO A 67 8.78 3.29 -7.57
CA PRO A 67 10.21 2.94 -7.47
C PRO A 67 10.94 3.62 -6.30
N LEU A 68 10.65 4.89 -6.01
CA LEU A 68 11.25 5.59 -4.86
C LEU A 68 10.82 4.96 -3.54
N PHE A 69 9.52 4.71 -3.39
CA PHE A 69 8.96 4.00 -2.23
C PHE A 69 9.64 2.64 -2.01
N LEU A 70 9.77 1.83 -3.07
CA LEU A 70 10.45 0.54 -3.00
C LEU A 70 11.94 0.70 -2.62
N SER A 71 12.64 1.64 -3.25
CA SER A 71 14.07 1.88 -2.97
C SER A 71 14.32 2.26 -1.51
N LEU A 72 13.41 3.00 -0.88
CA LEU A 72 13.50 3.36 0.54
C LEU A 72 13.38 2.12 1.44
N ILE A 73 12.46 1.21 1.11
CA ILE A 73 12.33 -0.06 1.83
C ILE A 73 13.58 -0.91 1.65
N TYR A 74 14.13 -0.96 0.43
CA TYR A 74 15.31 -1.78 0.12
C TYR A 74 16.56 -1.30 0.85
N ARG A 75 16.65 -0.01 1.22
CA ARG A 75 17.72 0.50 2.10
C ARG A 75 17.71 -0.16 3.48
N LEU A 76 16.54 -0.55 3.96
CA LEU A 76 16.36 -1.13 5.30
C LEU A 76 16.41 -2.67 5.27
N THR A 77 15.87 -3.28 4.21
CA THR A 77 15.68 -4.74 4.12
C THR A 77 16.64 -5.42 3.16
N GLY A 78 17.43 -4.65 2.41
CA GLY A 78 18.23 -5.15 1.30
C GLY A 78 17.37 -5.54 0.10
N THR A 79 17.96 -6.29 -0.82
CA THR A 79 17.31 -6.67 -2.09
C THR A 79 16.96 -8.16 -2.20
N GLY A 80 16.98 -8.89 -1.08
CA GLY A 80 16.54 -10.30 -0.99
C GLY A 80 15.02 -10.44 -0.96
N GLU A 81 14.49 -11.66 -0.97
CA GLU A 81 13.05 -11.92 -1.06
C GLU A 81 12.25 -11.39 0.15
N GLU A 82 12.88 -11.33 1.33
CA GLU A 82 12.31 -10.77 2.57
C GLU A 82 11.76 -9.34 2.39
N ARG A 83 12.32 -8.56 1.47
CA ARG A 83 11.84 -7.21 1.17
C ARG A 83 10.38 -7.21 0.71
N ILE A 84 9.94 -8.27 0.02
CA ILE A 84 8.58 -8.38 -0.53
C ILE A 84 7.56 -8.45 0.61
N PHE A 85 7.88 -9.21 1.66
CA PHE A 85 7.05 -9.27 2.85
C PHE A 85 6.91 -7.89 3.51
N VAL A 86 8.03 -7.18 3.68
CA VAL A 86 8.03 -5.84 4.29
C VAL A 86 7.30 -4.82 3.41
N ILE A 87 7.47 -4.84 2.09
CA ILE A 87 6.69 -3.99 1.17
C ILE A 87 5.19 -4.19 1.39
N ARG A 88 4.74 -5.45 1.42
CA ARG A 88 3.33 -5.78 1.59
C ARG A 88 2.80 -5.37 2.95
N LEU A 89 3.60 -5.53 4.01
CA LEU A 89 3.24 -5.09 5.35
C LEU A 89 3.02 -3.56 5.37
N VAL A 90 3.94 -2.80 4.78
CA VAL A 90 3.82 -1.34 4.69
C VAL A 90 2.61 -0.96 3.83
N GLN A 91 2.38 -1.63 2.70
CA GLN A 91 1.20 -1.41 1.85
C GLN A 91 -0.11 -1.75 2.55
N ALA A 92 -0.15 -2.79 3.40
CA ALA A 92 -1.34 -3.12 4.18
C ALA A 92 -1.71 -1.96 5.13
N VAL A 93 -0.71 -1.39 5.81
CA VAL A 93 -0.90 -0.22 6.68
C VAL A 93 -1.34 1.01 5.88
N LEU A 94 -0.67 1.31 4.77
CA LEU A 94 -1.05 2.45 3.91
C LEU A 94 -2.47 2.30 3.33
N GLY A 95 -2.87 1.07 2.99
CA GLY A 95 -4.22 0.74 2.56
C GLY A 95 -5.25 1.05 3.66
N THR A 96 -5.00 0.63 4.89
CA THR A 96 -5.88 0.95 6.03
C THR A 96 -5.92 2.45 6.34
N VAL A 97 -4.80 3.16 6.23
CA VAL A 97 -4.77 4.64 6.34
C VAL A 97 -5.62 5.29 5.25
N THR A 98 -5.61 4.73 4.04
CA THR A 98 -6.47 5.20 2.93
C THR A 98 -7.95 5.06 3.28
N VAL A 99 -8.35 3.95 3.92
CA VAL A 99 -9.73 3.76 4.42
C VAL A 99 -10.12 4.84 5.44
N LEU A 100 -9.21 5.21 6.34
CA LEU A 100 -9.44 6.31 7.28
C LEU A 100 -9.60 7.67 6.56
N ILE A 101 -8.80 7.92 5.52
CA ILE A 101 -8.94 9.13 4.70
C ILE A 101 -10.30 9.15 3.98
N VAL A 102 -10.73 8.02 3.42
CA VAL A 102 -12.05 7.87 2.77
C VAL A 102 -13.18 8.13 3.76
N TYR A 103 -13.10 7.63 5.00
CA TYR A 103 -14.03 8.00 6.07
C TYR A 103 -14.08 9.52 6.27
N GLY A 104 -12.92 10.15 6.40
CA GLY A 104 -12.80 11.60 6.63
C GLY A 104 -13.44 12.42 5.52
N LEU A 105 -13.24 12.01 4.25
CA LEU A 105 -13.86 12.64 3.10
C LEU A 105 -15.39 12.44 3.09
N GLY A 106 -15.88 11.22 3.29
CA GLY A 106 -17.32 10.95 3.33
C GLY A 106 -18.04 11.65 4.47
N ASN A 107 -17.38 11.78 5.63
CA ASN A 107 -17.90 12.53 6.78
C ASN A 107 -17.94 14.05 6.51
N LYS A 108 -16.93 14.59 5.81
CA LYS A 108 -16.86 16.02 5.47
C LYS A 108 -17.85 16.41 4.37
N LEU A 109 -18.05 15.56 3.36
CA LEU A 109 -18.89 15.85 2.21
C LEU A 109 -20.37 15.51 2.43
N GLY A 110 -20.67 14.62 3.38
CA GLY A 110 -22.03 14.21 3.69
C GLY A 110 -22.26 14.15 5.19
N SER A 111 -22.16 12.95 5.75
CA SER A 111 -22.48 12.69 7.15
C SER A 111 -21.57 11.60 7.74
N PRO A 112 -21.54 11.43 9.08
CA PRO A 112 -20.83 10.32 9.70
C PRO A 112 -21.26 8.95 9.16
N ALA A 113 -22.53 8.77 8.82
CA ALA A 113 -23.03 7.53 8.23
C ALA A 113 -22.49 7.32 6.81
N THR A 114 -22.43 8.38 6.00
CA THR A 114 -21.81 8.36 4.66
C THR A 114 -20.33 8.00 4.73
N GLY A 115 -19.59 8.59 5.68
CA GLY A 115 -18.19 8.25 5.93
C GLY A 115 -18.00 6.79 6.32
N LEU A 116 -18.84 6.25 7.21
CA LEU A 116 -18.76 4.85 7.62
C LEU A 116 -19.04 3.89 6.47
N LEU A 117 -20.07 4.18 5.65
CA LEU A 117 -20.39 3.36 4.48
C LEU A 117 -19.24 3.38 3.46
N ALA A 118 -18.70 4.56 3.16
CA ALA A 118 -17.57 4.70 2.24
C ALA A 118 -16.32 3.95 2.74
N ALA A 119 -16.03 4.03 4.04
CA ALA A 119 -14.92 3.32 4.67
C ALA A 119 -15.12 1.80 4.65
N ALA A 120 -16.34 1.32 4.91
CA ALA A 120 -16.65 -0.11 4.85
C ALA A 120 -16.42 -0.66 3.43
N LEU A 121 -16.88 0.05 2.40
CA LEU A 121 -16.68 -0.33 1.00
C LEU A 121 -15.20 -0.29 0.60
N ALA A 122 -14.48 0.79 0.95
CA ALA A 122 -13.05 0.90 0.67
C ALA A 122 -12.21 -0.14 1.43
N GLY A 123 -12.68 -0.58 2.61
CA GLY A 123 -11.97 -1.55 3.44
C GLY A 123 -11.90 -2.95 2.85
N ILE A 124 -12.81 -3.30 1.94
CA ILE A 124 -12.94 -4.65 1.35
C ILE A 124 -12.59 -4.72 -0.15
N TYR A 125 -12.35 -3.58 -0.80
CA TYR A 125 -11.74 -3.53 -2.13
C TYR A 125 -10.25 -3.86 -2.05
#